data_AF-A0A3G8ZG80-F1
#
_entry.id   AF-A0A3G8ZG80-F1
#
_cell.length_a   1.000
_cell.length_b   1.000
_cell.length_c   1.000
_cell.angle_alpha   90.00
_cell.angle_beta   90.00
_cell.angle_gamma   90.00
#
_symmetry.space_group_name_H-M   'P 1'
#
loop_
_entity.id
_entity.type
_entity.pdbx_description
1 polymer ?
#
loop_
_entity_poly.entity_id
_entity_poly.type
_entity_poly.pdbx_seq_one_letter_code
_entity_poly.pdbx_strand_id
1 'polypeptide(L)'
;MRTTLSISLLFAGLFCNAQLEVKVLDIIANQVIYDSNAKKIYASIPSANGANGNSIGVIDPVNQTLENTFFIGSEPNVLAISDNNQYLYVGFETASLVRRWDIASKSVNLQFH
;
A
#
# COMPACT_ATOMS: atom_id res chain seq x y z
N MET A 1 -55.95 -9.39 -41.45
CA MET A 1 -55.76 -7.99 -40.98
C MET A 1 -56.50 -7.91 -39.64
N ARG A 2 -55.90 -7.85 -38.46
CA ARG A 2 -54.74 -7.08 -37.96
C ARG A 2 -53.94 -7.94 -36.97
N THR A 3 -52.62 -7.92 -37.09
CA THR A 3 -51.65 -8.49 -36.13
C THR A 3 -51.30 -7.43 -35.09
N THR A 4 -51.33 -7.76 -33.81
CA THR A 4 -50.78 -6.92 -32.73
C THR A 4 -49.53 -7.61 -32.19
N LEU A 5 -48.36 -7.02 -32.44
CA LEU A 5 -47.12 -7.35 -31.74
C LEU A 5 -47.10 -6.57 -30.42
N SER A 6 -46.98 -7.28 -29.30
CA SER A 6 -46.61 -6.66 -28.02
C SER A 6 -45.10 -6.76 -27.87
N ILE A 7 -44.42 -5.62 -27.79
CA ILE A 7 -43.01 -5.52 -27.43
C ILE A 7 -42.97 -5.29 -25.92
N SER A 8 -42.56 -6.32 -25.17
CA SER A 8 -42.20 -6.17 -23.76
C SER A 8 -40.71 -5.86 -23.68
N LEU A 9 -40.36 -4.60 -23.39
CA LEU A 9 -38.99 -4.22 -23.05
C LEU A 9 -38.74 -4.59 -21.58
N LEU A 10 -38.01 -5.68 -21.32
CA LEU A 10 -37.43 -5.91 -19.99
C LEU A 10 -36.20 -5.01 -19.85
N PHE A 11 -36.36 -3.89 -19.14
CA PHE A 11 -35.24 -3.10 -18.66
C PHE A 11 -34.67 -3.82 -17.43
N ALA A 12 -33.72 -4.74 -17.63
CA ALA A 12 -32.96 -5.31 -16.53
C ALA A 12 -32.02 -4.22 -16.00
N GLY A 13 -32.48 -3.46 -15.00
CA GLY A 13 -31.62 -2.54 -14.27
C GLY A 13 -30.49 -3.31 -13.62
N LEU A 14 -29.25 -3.04 -14.04
CA LEU A 14 -28.07 -3.50 -13.35
C LEU A 14 -28.01 -2.76 -12.01
N PHE A 15 -28.51 -3.38 -10.95
CA PHE A 15 -28.25 -2.91 -9.60
C PHE A 15 -26.79 -3.25 -9.27
N CYS A 16 -25.91 -2.25 -9.36
CA CYS A 16 -24.57 -2.36 -8.80
C CYS A 16 -24.70 -2.25 -7.28
N ASN A 17 -24.75 -3.39 -6.58
CA ASN A 17 -24.64 -3.41 -5.13
C ASN A 17 -23.16 -3.21 -4.77
N ALA A 18 -22.74 -1.96 -4.62
CA ALA A 18 -21.46 -1.64 -4.00
C ALA A 18 -21.67 -1.56 -2.49
N GLN A 19 -21.54 -2.70 -1.80
CA GLN A 19 -21.45 -2.71 -0.35
C GLN A 19 -20.04 -2.25 0.06
N LEU A 20 -19.96 -1.32 1.02
CA LEU A 20 -18.68 -0.95 1.61
C LEU A 20 -18.15 -2.15 2.41
N GLU A 21 -17.07 -2.75 1.93
CA GLU A 21 -16.29 -3.75 2.66
C GLU A 21 -15.10 -3.06 3.32
N VAL A 22 -14.98 -3.19 4.64
CA VAL A 22 -13.82 -2.71 5.41
C VAL A 22 -13.08 -3.93 5.93
N LYS A 23 -11.85 -4.12 5.47
CA LYS A 23 -10.93 -5.12 6.03
C LYS A 23 -9.83 -4.42 6.80
N VAL A 24 -9.50 -5.00 7.95
CA VAL A 24 -8.42 -4.52 8.80
C VAL A 24 -7.24 -5.47 8.62
N LEU A 25 -6.08 -4.91 8.29
CA LEU A 25 -4.81 -5.62 8.34
C LEU A 25 -4.18 -5.35 9.70
N ASP A 26 -3.99 -6.40 10.50
CA ASP A 26 -3.44 -6.28 11.86
C ASP A 26 -1.92 -6.08 11.82
N ILE A 27 -1.51 -4.84 11.52
CA ILE A 27 -0.12 -4.41 11.51
C ILE A 27 0.04 -3.12 12.31
N ILE A 28 1.04 -3.10 13.17
CA ILE A 28 1.56 -1.87 13.78
C ILE A 28 2.51 -1.22 12.77
N ALA A 29 2.16 -0.02 12.29
CA ALA A 29 2.98 0.79 11.40
C ALA A 29 2.95 2.25 11.85
N ASN A 30 4.06 2.97 11.70
CA ASN A 30 4.17 4.39 12.05
C ASN A 30 3.58 5.28 10.95
N GLN A 31 3.83 4.92 9.68
CA GLN A 31 3.26 5.62 8.53
C GLN A 31 2.99 4.62 7.39
N VAL A 32 1.97 4.93 6.59
CA VAL A 32 1.70 4.26 5.31
C VAL A 32 1.65 5.29 4.19
N ILE A 33 2.15 4.93 3.01
CA ILE A 33 2.06 5.76 1.80
C ILE A 33 1.68 4.89 0.59
N TYR A 34 0.93 5.47 -0.34
CA TYR A 34 0.53 4.77 -1.56
C TYR A 34 1.47 5.09 -2.73
N ASP A 35 1.91 4.06 -3.44
CA ASP A 35 2.65 4.14 -4.69
C ASP A 35 1.69 3.84 -5.85
N SER A 36 1.33 4.87 -6.61
CA SER A 36 0.41 4.76 -7.75
C SER A 36 1.00 4.00 -8.94
N ASN A 37 2.32 3.95 -9.08
CA ASN A 37 2.99 3.23 -10.15
C ASN A 37 2.99 1.72 -9.87
N ALA A 38 3.48 1.33 -8.68
CA ALA A 38 3.49 -0.08 -8.28
C ALA A 38 2.10 -0.61 -7.88
N LYS A 39 1.14 0.29 -7.62
CA LYS A 39 -0.18 0.00 -7.01
C LYS A 39 -0.04 -0.74 -5.68
N LYS A 40 0.93 -0.32 -4.86
CA LYS A 40 1.22 -0.89 -3.54
C LYS A 40 1.16 0.18 -2.46
N ILE A 41 0.97 -0.25 -1.22
CA ILE A 41 1.14 0.60 -0.04
C ILE A 41 2.47 0.22 0.61
N TYR A 42 3.32 1.21 0.89
CA TYR A 42 4.51 1.02 1.71
C TYR A 42 4.22 1.45 3.15
N ALA A 43 4.71 0.67 4.11
CA ALA A 43 4.52 0.93 5.53
C ALA A 43 5.88 0.97 6.26
N SER A 44 6.08 1.92 7.16
CA SER A 44 7.19 1.91 8.10
C SER A 44 6.79 1.11 9.34
N ILE A 45 7.43 -0.04 9.55
CA ILE A 45 7.06 -0.97 10.60
C ILE A 45 8.08 -0.87 11.76
N PRO A 46 7.69 -0.35 12.94
CA PRO A 46 8.58 -0.27 14.10
C PRO A 46 8.85 -1.65 14.71
N SER A 47 9.81 -1.74 15.63
CA SER A 47 10.14 -3.00 16.31
C SER A 47 8.95 -3.62 17.06
N ALA A 48 7.99 -2.80 17.51
CA ALA A 48 6.80 -3.22 18.23
C ALA A 48 5.91 -4.21 17.46
N ASN A 49 6.01 -4.30 16.13
CA ASN A 49 5.29 -5.30 15.33
C ASN A 49 5.83 -6.74 15.52
N GLY A 50 7.00 -6.91 16.15
CA GLY A 50 7.60 -8.22 16.38
C GLY A 50 8.35 -8.73 15.14
N ALA A 51 7.92 -9.86 14.58
CA ALA A 51 8.65 -10.55 13.50
C ALA A 51 8.84 -9.70 12.23
N ASN A 52 7.95 -8.74 11.98
CA ASN A 52 8.03 -7.82 10.84
C ASN A 52 8.70 -6.49 11.18
N GLY A 53 9.15 -6.28 12.42
CA GLY A 53 9.65 -5.00 12.89
C GLY A 53 10.91 -4.53 12.17
N ASN A 54 11.22 -3.24 12.34
CA ASN A 54 12.43 -2.59 11.80
C ASN A 54 12.52 -2.69 10.26
N SER A 55 11.37 -2.59 9.59
CA SER A 55 11.25 -2.89 8.17
C SER A 55 10.38 -1.90 7.39
N ILE A 56 10.53 -1.95 6.07
CA ILE A 56 9.53 -1.47 5.11
C ILE A 56 8.62 -2.63 4.74
N GLY A 57 7.34 -2.51 5.07
CA GLY A 57 6.29 -3.42 4.63
C GLY A 57 5.76 -3.05 3.25
N VAL A 58 5.54 -4.05 2.39
CA VAL A 58 4.85 -3.91 1.11
C VAL A 58 3.47 -4.55 1.24
N ILE A 59 2.43 -3.76 1.06
CA ILE A 59 1.04 -4.17 1.23
C ILE A 59 0.34 -4.11 -0.12
N ASP A 60 -0.36 -5.19 -0.44
CA ASP A 60 -1.29 -5.24 -1.56
C ASP A 60 -2.66 -4.67 -1.13
N PRO A 61 -3.11 -3.54 -1.69
CA PRO A 61 -4.39 -2.96 -1.32
C PRO A 61 -5.60 -3.73 -1.86
N VAL A 62 -5.44 -4.57 -2.89
CA VAL A 62 -6.52 -5.38 -3.50
C VAL A 62 -6.70 -6.67 -2.71
N ASN A 63 -5.61 -7.42 -2.53
CA ASN A 63 -5.62 -8.68 -1.77
C ASN A 63 -5.69 -8.44 -0.26
N GLN A 64 -5.33 -7.23 0.18
CA GLN A 64 -5.38 -6.78 1.58
C GLN A 64 -4.47 -7.63 2.45
N THR A 65 -3.22 -7.76 2.00
CA THR A 65 -2.18 -8.61 2.60
C THR A 65 -0.84 -7.86 2.68
N LEU A 66 -0.09 -8.08 3.77
CA LEU A 66 1.32 -7.76 3.84
C LEU A 66 2.10 -8.80 3.02
N GLU A 67 2.60 -8.41 1.85
CA GLU A 67 3.28 -9.32 0.93
C GLU A 67 4.71 -9.62 1.38
N ASN A 68 5.45 -8.57 1.73
CA ASN A 68 6.86 -8.65 2.07
C ASN A 68 7.27 -7.59 3.09
N THR A 69 8.37 -7.87 3.78
CA THR A 69 9.05 -6.93 4.68
C THR A 69 10.52 -6.88 4.34
N PHE A 70 11.09 -5.67 4.35
CA PHE A 70 12.50 -5.44 4.03
C PHE A 70 13.16 -4.68 5.16
N PHE A 71 14.16 -5.28 5.81
CA PHE A 71 14.88 -4.64 6.90
C PHE A 71 15.49 -3.32 6.42
N ILE A 72 15.21 -2.24 7.15
CA ILE A 72 15.66 -0.89 6.79
C ILE A 72 16.46 -0.21 7.91
N GLY A 73 16.44 -0.75 9.13
CA GLY A 73 17.09 -0.17 10.31
C GLY A 73 16.14 -0.10 11.51
N SER A 74 16.68 0.27 12.67
CA SER A 74 15.91 0.32 13.91
C SER A 74 14.95 1.50 13.94
N GLU A 75 13.69 1.25 14.25
CA GLU A 75 12.64 2.29 14.42
C GLU A 75 12.42 3.20 13.20
N PRO A 76 12.06 2.66 12.02
CA PRO A 76 11.60 3.49 10.92
C PRO A 76 10.31 4.22 11.30
N ASN A 77 10.22 5.51 11.00
CA ASN A 77 9.08 6.35 11.35
C ASN A 77 8.44 6.97 10.09
N VAL A 78 8.98 8.07 9.59
CA VAL A 78 8.37 8.81 8.48
C VAL A 78 8.77 8.27 7.12
N LEU A 79 7.86 8.36 6.15
CA LEU A 79 8.04 7.94 4.77
C LEU A 79 7.72 9.06 3.78
N ALA A 80 8.53 9.16 2.71
CA ALA A 80 8.23 9.97 1.53
C ALA A 80 8.65 9.23 0.25
N ILE A 81 7.77 9.17 -0.75
CA ILE A 81 8.09 8.61 -2.07
C ILE A 81 8.59 9.73 -3.00
N SER A 82 9.55 9.43 -3.86
CA SER A 82 10.00 10.36 -4.88
C SER A 82 8.95 10.56 -5.96
N ASP A 83 8.92 11.74 -6.59
CA ASP A 83 7.94 12.10 -7.64
C ASP A 83 7.97 11.17 -8.87
N ASN A 84 9.10 10.49 -9.08
CA ASN A 84 9.28 9.50 -10.15
C ASN A 84 9.03 8.05 -9.70
N ASN A 85 8.58 7.83 -8.46
CA ASN A 85 8.30 6.53 -7.85
C ASN A 85 9.47 5.53 -7.87
N GLN A 86 10.72 6.01 -7.97
CA GLN A 86 11.91 5.15 -7.95
C GLN A 86 12.44 4.90 -6.54
N TYR A 87 12.20 5.85 -5.63
CA TYR A 87 12.81 5.86 -4.32
C TYR A 87 11.79 6.09 -3.22
N LEU A 88 12.00 5.39 -2.10
CA LEU A 88 11.34 5.64 -0.83
C LEU A 88 12.37 6.18 0.16
N TYR A 89 12.12 7.37 0.68
CA TYR A 89 12.92 7.97 1.75
C TYR A 89 12.30 7.63 3.10
N VAL A 90 13.13 7.15 4.01
CA VAL A 90 12.74 6.63 5.33
C VAL A 90 13.50 7.41 6.40
N GLY A 91 12.77 8.10 7.25
CA GLY A 91 13.30 8.70 8.47
C GLY A 91 13.16 7.75 9.66
N PHE A 92 13.99 7.93 10.68
CA PHE A 92 14.05 7.04 11.85
C PHE A 92 13.80 7.83 13.13
N GLU A 93 13.07 7.24 14.08
CA GLU A 93 12.69 7.90 15.33
C GLU A 93 13.91 8.19 16.21
N THR A 94 14.80 7.20 16.34
CA THR A 94 15.91 7.23 17.29
C THR A 94 17.24 7.60 16.64
N ALA A 95 17.27 7.72 15.31
CA ALA A 95 18.48 8.03 14.56
C ALA A 95 18.28 9.28 13.72
N SER A 96 19.20 10.25 13.87
CA SER A 96 19.31 11.41 12.99
C SER A 96 19.90 11.00 11.64
N LEU A 97 19.14 10.20 10.89
CA LEU A 97 19.49 9.77 9.55
C LEU A 97 18.24 9.56 8.69
N VAL A 98 18.43 9.67 7.38
CA VAL A 98 17.43 9.30 6.38
C VAL A 98 18.06 8.26 5.46
N ARG A 99 17.32 7.18 5.15
CA ARG A 99 17.75 6.20 4.15
C ARG A 99 16.90 6.30 2.90
N ARG A 100 17.56 6.17 1.75
CA ARG A 100 16.89 5.99 0.46
C ARG A 100 16.87 4.51 0.11
N TRP A 101 15.66 3.97 0.06
CA TRP A 101 15.36 2.63 -0.39
C TRP A 101 14.93 2.66 -1.85
N ASP A 102 15.59 1.86 -2.68
CA ASP A 102 15.29 1.73 -4.10
C ASP A 102 14.13 0.74 -4.30
N ILE A 103 13.06 1.23 -4.93
CA ILE A 103 11.80 0.49 -5.05
C ILE A 103 11.95 -0.70 -6.01
N ALA A 104 12.77 -0.60 -7.05
CA ALA A 104 12.90 -1.66 -8.05
C ALA A 104 13.73 -2.84 -7.51
N SER A 105 14.88 -2.53 -6.90
CA SER A 105 15.81 -3.51 -6.34
C SER A 105 15.45 -3.97 -4.93
N LYS A 106 14.51 -3.29 -4.26
CA LYS A 106 14.09 -3.55 -2.87
C LYS A 106 15.27 -3.45 -1.89
N SER A 107 16.19 -2.52 -2.12
CA SER A 107 17.44 -2.42 -1.35
C SER A 107 17.75 -0.99 -0.90
N VAL A 108 18.51 -0.86 0.18
CA VAL A 108 19.04 0.45 0.60
C VAL A 108 20.16 0.86 -0.34
N ASN A 109 20.06 2.05 -0.93
CA ASN A 109 21.08 2.55 -1.85
C ASN A 109 21.86 3.75 -1.29
N LEU A 110 21.23 4.63 -0.49
CA LEU A 110 21.92 5.78 0.13
C LEU A 110 21.47 6.00 1.58
N GLN A 111 22.33 6.69 2.34
CA GLN A 111 22.08 7.18 3.69
C GLN A 111 22.56 8.63 3.83
N PHE A 112 21.79 9.45 4.54
CA PHE A 112 22.04 10.87 4.83
C PHE A 112 22.06 11.10 6.34
N HIS A 113 22.85 12.07 6.81
CA HIS A 113 23.04 12.45 8.22
C HIS A 113 22.86 13.96 8.40
#